data_AF-A0NI30-F1
#
_entry.id   AF-A0NI30-F1
#
_cell.length_a   1.000
_cell.length_b   1.000
_cell.length_c   1.000
_cell.angle_alpha   90.00
_cell.angle_beta   90.00
_cell.angle_gamma   90.00
#
_symmetry.space_group_name_H-M   'P 1'
#
loop_
_entity.id
_entity.type
_entity.pdbx_description
1 polymer ?
#
loop_
_entity_poly.entity_id
_entity_poly.type
_entity_poly.pdbx_seq_one_letter_code
_entity_poly.pdbx_strand_id
1 'polypeptide(L)'
;MIHKTKAFRISILALFIAFIIIQNFVPLLGYIPVGPLSLTTIQITVIIAAVVFGPVDGGIVGAVWGILSCIKAFTAPSSPVEPLIFTNPLIAIIPRIIVGIIAGYLFIVLNKLKLKKTIAMFLSGLIGALTNTILVLGLIYIFYRTPAVAHAYGVSDPKYLGGLLLLVIATNGIPEAILSSIITPIISLPLERYLNKDK
;
A
#
# COMPACT_ATOMS: atom_id res chain seq x y z
N MET A 1 -15.40 -16.15 -22.89
CA MET A 1 -16.28 -16.74 -21.86
C MET A 1 -15.45 -17.09 -20.61
N ILE A 2 -14.97 -16.08 -19.88
CA ILE A 2 -14.31 -16.31 -18.58
C ILE A 2 -15.40 -16.37 -17.52
N HIS A 3 -15.98 -17.55 -17.31
CA HIS A 3 -16.69 -17.79 -16.06
C HIS A 3 -15.70 -17.55 -14.91
N LYS A 4 -16.04 -16.67 -13.96
CA LYS A 4 -15.26 -16.43 -12.73
C LYS A 4 -15.31 -17.68 -11.83
N THR A 5 -14.69 -18.76 -12.28
CA THR A 5 -14.47 -19.96 -11.48
C THR A 5 -13.56 -19.60 -10.31
N LYS A 6 -13.70 -20.33 -9.20
CA LYS A 6 -12.79 -20.17 -8.05
C LYS A 6 -11.33 -20.30 -8.48
N ALA A 7 -11.05 -21.18 -9.45
CA ALA A 7 -9.72 -21.36 -10.04
C ALA A 7 -9.18 -20.07 -10.68
N PHE A 8 -9.95 -19.38 -11.52
CA PHE A 8 -9.51 -18.13 -12.15
C PHE A 8 -9.17 -17.02 -11.14
N ARG A 9 -10.02 -16.86 -10.10
CA ARG A 9 -9.76 -15.90 -9.02
C ARG A 9 -8.47 -16.23 -8.26
N ILE A 10 -8.25 -17.51 -7.96
CA ILE A 10 -7.03 -17.98 -7.28
C ILE A 10 -5.79 -17.72 -8.15
N SER A 11 -5.84 -18.01 -9.45
CA SER A 11 -4.73 -17.77 -10.37
C SER A 11 -4.35 -16.30 -10.46
N ILE A 12 -5.33 -15.40 -10.56
CA ILE A 12 -5.06 -13.96 -10.55
C ILE A 12 -4.47 -13.51 -9.21
N LEU A 13 -5.06 -13.96 -8.10
CA LEU A 13 -4.57 -13.59 -6.78
C LEU A 13 -3.11 -14.07 -6.58
N ALA A 14 -2.78 -15.26 -7.08
CA ALA A 14 -1.40 -15.76 -7.11
C ALA A 14 -0.46 -14.88 -7.96
N LEU A 15 -0.91 -14.35 -9.11
CA LEU A 15 -0.14 -13.41 -9.92
C LEU A 15 0.14 -12.09 -9.16
N PHE A 16 -0.86 -11.52 -8.48
CA PHE A 16 -0.65 -10.32 -7.66
C PHE A 16 0.31 -10.58 -6.49
N ILE A 17 0.21 -11.74 -5.84
CA ILE A 17 1.16 -12.15 -4.81
C ILE A 17 2.57 -12.26 -5.39
N ALA A 18 2.74 -12.89 -6.56
CA ALA A 18 4.02 -13.00 -7.22
C ALA A 18 4.63 -11.61 -7.54
N PHE A 19 3.82 -10.66 -8.03
CA PHE A 19 4.27 -9.28 -8.23
C PHE A 19 4.72 -8.62 -6.93
N ILE A 20 3.98 -8.80 -5.84
CA ILE A 20 4.37 -8.22 -4.54
C ILE A 20 5.67 -8.83 -4.03
N ILE A 21 5.88 -10.14 -4.18
CA ILE A 21 7.16 -10.78 -3.81
C ILE A 21 8.30 -10.15 -4.60
N ILE A 22 8.17 -10.05 -5.93
CA ILE A 22 9.18 -9.45 -6.79
C ILE A 22 9.44 -8.00 -6.38
N GLN A 23 8.40 -7.19 -6.19
CA GLN A 23 8.55 -5.79 -5.78
C GLN A 23 9.21 -5.65 -4.40
N ASN A 24 8.99 -6.58 -3.46
CA ASN A 24 9.61 -6.52 -2.14
C ASN A 24 11.11 -6.79 -2.19
N PHE A 25 11.57 -7.73 -3.02
CA PHE A 25 12.96 -8.17 -3.03
C PHE A 25 13.82 -7.58 -4.15
N VAL A 26 13.20 -7.04 -5.20
CA VAL A 26 13.91 -6.37 -6.30
C VAL A 26 13.94 -4.85 -6.05
N PRO A 27 15.13 -4.25 -5.89
CA PRO A 27 15.28 -2.80 -5.73
C PRO A 27 14.67 -2.03 -6.92
N LEU A 28 14.25 -0.79 -6.71
CA LEU A 28 13.58 0.11 -7.70
C LEU A 28 12.16 -0.30 -8.13
N LEU A 29 11.78 -1.58 -8.02
CA LEU A 29 10.44 -2.03 -8.41
C LEU A 29 9.40 -1.80 -7.32
N GLY A 30 9.73 -2.06 -6.06
CA GLY A 30 8.84 -1.83 -4.91
C GLY A 30 9.13 -0.58 -4.09
N TYR A 31 10.38 -0.10 -4.16
CA TYR A 31 10.88 1.02 -3.36
C TYR A 31 11.75 1.90 -4.23
N ILE A 32 11.34 3.16 -4.39
CA ILE A 32 12.13 4.18 -5.09
C ILE A 32 12.87 4.98 -4.01
N PRO A 33 14.21 4.88 -3.91
CA PRO A 33 14.96 5.64 -2.92
C PRO A 33 14.98 7.12 -3.33
N VAL A 34 14.45 7.99 -2.46
CA VAL A 34 14.43 9.45 -2.69
C VAL A 34 15.06 10.13 -1.48
N GLY A 35 16.38 10.25 -1.51
CA GLY A 35 17.16 10.76 -0.38
C GLY A 35 17.13 9.80 0.82
N PRO A 36 16.90 10.28 2.06
CA PRO A 36 16.94 9.45 3.27
C PRO A 36 15.70 8.55 3.46
N LEU A 37 14.68 8.70 2.61
CA LEU A 37 13.42 7.96 2.69
C LEU A 37 13.14 7.23 1.37
N SER A 38 12.43 6.11 1.45
CA SER A 38 12.06 5.30 0.28
C SER A 38 10.57 5.40 0.00
N LEU A 39 10.20 5.83 -1.20
CA LEU A 39 8.80 5.84 -1.65
C LEU A 39 8.36 4.42 -2.00
N THR A 40 7.18 4.02 -1.56
CA THR A 40 6.63 2.69 -1.78
C THR A 40 5.70 2.65 -3.01
N THR A 41 6.00 1.77 -3.95
CA THR A 41 5.17 1.50 -5.14
C THR A 41 4.29 0.26 -4.96
N ILE A 42 4.59 -0.60 -3.99
CA ILE A 42 3.86 -1.86 -3.73
C ILE A 42 2.39 -1.61 -3.39
N GLN A 43 2.08 -0.52 -2.68
CA GLN A 43 0.71 -0.16 -2.35
C GLN A 43 -0.16 0.04 -3.60
N ILE A 44 0.43 0.46 -4.73
CA ILE A 44 -0.29 0.62 -6.00
C ILE A 44 -0.80 -0.74 -6.49
N THR A 45 0.02 -1.79 -6.39
CA THR A 45 -0.36 -3.16 -6.73
C THR A 45 -1.53 -3.66 -5.87
N VAL A 46 -1.51 -3.37 -4.57
CA VAL A 46 -2.59 -3.70 -3.64
C VAL A 46 -3.88 -2.96 -4.01
N ILE A 47 -3.78 -1.66 -4.33
CA ILE A 47 -4.93 -0.84 -4.73
C ILE A 47 -5.51 -1.33 -6.06
N ILE A 48 -4.68 -1.66 -7.05
CA ILE A 48 -5.15 -2.23 -8.32
C ILE A 48 -5.89 -3.54 -8.07
N ALA A 49 -5.35 -4.43 -7.23
CA ALA A 49 -6.03 -5.67 -6.86
C ALA A 49 -7.40 -5.39 -6.22
N ALA A 50 -7.46 -4.43 -5.29
CA ALA A 50 -8.67 -4.02 -4.60
C ALA A 50 -9.75 -3.47 -5.54
N VAL A 51 -9.36 -2.60 -6.46
CA VAL A 51 -10.27 -1.88 -7.35
C VAL A 51 -10.79 -2.78 -8.47
N VAL A 52 -9.97 -3.72 -8.95
CA VAL A 52 -10.33 -4.61 -10.06
C VAL A 52 -11.06 -5.87 -9.59
N PHE A 53 -10.63 -6.48 -8.48
CA PHE A 53 -11.16 -7.77 -8.01
C PHE A 53 -12.06 -7.65 -6.77
N GLY A 54 -11.89 -6.58 -6.00
CA GLY A 54 -12.76 -6.21 -4.90
C GLY A 54 -12.02 -6.04 -3.56
N PRO A 55 -12.70 -5.51 -2.52
CA PRO A 55 -12.08 -5.17 -1.24
C PRO A 55 -11.42 -6.36 -0.53
N VAL A 56 -12.02 -7.55 -0.65
CA VAL A 56 -11.51 -8.77 -0.02
C VAL A 56 -10.19 -9.20 -0.66
N ASP A 57 -10.12 -9.22 -1.98
CA ASP A 57 -8.89 -9.60 -2.70
C ASP A 57 -7.80 -8.55 -2.48
N GLY A 58 -8.15 -7.26 -2.47
CA GLY A 58 -7.24 -6.19 -2.05
C GLY A 58 -6.70 -6.39 -0.63
N GLY A 59 -7.57 -6.76 0.32
CA GLY A 59 -7.18 -7.04 1.70
C GLY A 59 -6.25 -8.25 1.82
N ILE A 60 -6.49 -9.33 1.07
CA ILE A 60 -5.60 -10.52 1.04
C ILE A 60 -4.23 -10.14 0.49
N VAL A 61 -4.20 -9.43 -0.65
CA VAL A 61 -2.96 -8.98 -1.29
C VAL A 61 -2.20 -8.01 -0.37
N GLY A 62 -2.92 -7.14 0.36
CA GLY A 62 -2.35 -6.29 1.41
C GLY A 62 -1.81 -7.08 2.61
N ALA A 63 -2.50 -8.13 3.07
CA ALA A 63 -2.03 -9.00 4.14
C ALA A 63 -0.69 -9.65 3.78
N VAL A 64 -0.59 -10.18 2.55
CA VAL A 64 0.64 -10.79 2.05
C VAL A 64 1.78 -9.77 1.99
N TRP A 65 1.52 -8.55 1.52
CA TRP A 65 2.52 -7.48 1.58
C TRP A 65 2.96 -7.16 3.01
N GLY A 66 2.03 -7.12 3.96
CA GLY A 66 2.35 -6.89 5.37
C GLY A 66 3.25 -7.97 5.97
N ILE A 67 2.95 -9.24 5.67
CA ILE A 67 3.78 -10.39 6.10
C ILE A 67 5.17 -10.29 5.48
N LEU A 68 5.26 -10.02 4.18
CA LEU A 68 6.53 -9.86 3.49
C LEU A 68 7.33 -8.67 4.03
N SER A 69 6.66 -7.56 4.38
CA SER A 69 7.30 -6.40 5.01
C SER A 69 7.91 -6.75 6.37
N CYS A 70 7.23 -7.58 7.15
CA CYS A 70 7.75 -8.09 8.43
C CYS A 70 8.97 -8.99 8.22
N ILE A 71 8.89 -9.97 7.31
CA ILE A 71 10.02 -10.85 6.96
C ILE A 71 11.22 -10.04 6.46
N LYS A 72 10.98 -9.05 5.61
CA LYS A 72 12.00 -8.18 5.05
C LYS A 72 12.67 -7.31 6.11
N ALA A 73 11.93 -6.85 7.12
CA ALA A 73 12.49 -6.11 8.24
C ALA A 73 13.54 -6.90 9.03
N PHE A 74 13.45 -8.23 9.06
CA PHE A 74 14.45 -9.11 9.69
C PHE A 74 15.58 -9.55 8.76
N THR A 75 15.30 -9.70 7.45
CA THR A 75 16.23 -10.35 6.51
C THR A 75 17.00 -9.37 5.63
N ALA A 76 16.36 -8.29 5.17
CA ALA A 76 16.93 -7.35 4.20
C ALA A 76 16.24 -5.97 4.27
N PRO A 77 16.43 -5.21 5.36
CA PRO A 77 15.80 -3.90 5.52
C PRO A 77 16.29 -2.91 4.46
N SER A 78 15.36 -2.19 3.86
CA SER A 78 15.62 -1.15 2.85
C SER A 78 15.87 0.22 3.46
N SER A 79 15.49 0.43 4.72
CA SER A 79 15.78 1.67 5.45
C SER A 79 16.11 1.35 6.92
N PRO A 80 16.98 2.15 7.58
CA PRO A 80 17.33 1.96 8.99
C PRO A 80 16.14 1.95 9.95
N VAL A 81 15.01 2.54 9.56
CA VAL A 81 13.79 2.61 10.39
C VAL A 81 12.90 1.36 10.27
N GLU A 82 13.07 0.54 9.22
CA GLU A 82 12.22 -0.64 8.99
C GLU A 82 12.33 -1.71 10.08
N PRO A 83 13.54 -2.12 10.54
CA PRO A 83 13.68 -3.12 11.61
C PRO A 83 13.06 -2.69 12.95
N LEU A 84 12.90 -1.40 13.18
CA LEU A 84 12.38 -0.88 14.45
C LEU A 84 10.86 -0.84 14.47
N ILE A 85 10.25 -0.65 13.30
CA ILE A 85 8.80 -0.44 13.17
C ILE A 85 8.10 -1.72 12.68
N PHE A 86 8.63 -2.31 11.60
CA PHE A 86 7.94 -3.38 10.87
C PHE A 86 8.25 -4.78 11.41
N THR A 87 9.04 -4.88 12.47
CA THR A 87 9.14 -6.10 13.29
C THR A 87 7.89 -6.36 14.12
N ASN A 88 7.09 -5.32 14.41
CA ASN A 88 5.78 -5.49 15.00
C ASN A 88 4.75 -5.87 13.91
N PRO A 89 4.20 -7.10 13.93
CA PRO A 89 3.28 -7.57 12.89
C PRO A 89 1.99 -6.76 12.85
N LEU A 90 1.55 -6.16 13.96
CA LEU A 90 0.36 -5.30 13.97
C LEU A 90 0.58 -4.08 13.07
N ILE A 91 1.75 -3.47 13.15
CA ILE A 91 2.07 -2.24 12.41
C ILE A 91 2.43 -2.59 10.97
N ALA A 92 3.07 -3.73 10.73
CA ALA A 92 3.39 -4.22 9.40
C ALA A 92 2.16 -4.69 8.61
N ILE A 93 1.19 -5.35 9.24
CA ILE A 93 0.10 -6.05 8.54
C ILE A 93 -1.19 -5.23 8.50
N ILE A 94 -1.62 -4.68 9.64
CA ILE A 94 -2.96 -4.06 9.75
C ILE A 94 -3.15 -2.91 8.76
N PRO A 95 -2.23 -1.92 8.66
CA PRO A 95 -2.38 -0.83 7.70
C PRO A 95 -2.52 -1.32 6.26
N ARG A 96 -1.79 -2.38 5.89
CA ARG A 96 -1.74 -2.89 4.52
C ARG A 96 -3.03 -3.58 4.12
N ILE A 97 -3.63 -4.34 5.04
CA ILE A 97 -4.97 -4.92 4.86
C ILE A 97 -6.00 -3.80 4.70
N ILE A 98 -5.97 -2.80 5.59
CA ILE A 98 -6.94 -1.70 5.60
C ILE A 98 -6.87 -0.91 4.29
N VAL A 99 -5.68 -0.66 3.75
CA VAL A 99 -5.50 0.02 2.46
C VAL A 99 -6.23 -0.70 1.32
N GLY A 100 -6.05 -2.01 1.20
CA GLY A 100 -6.74 -2.81 0.19
C GLY A 100 -8.26 -2.78 0.37
N ILE A 101 -8.74 -2.88 1.61
CA ILE A 101 -10.18 -2.83 1.92
C ILE A 101 -10.76 -1.45 1.57
N ILE A 102 -10.15 -0.37 2.04
CA ILE A 102 -10.63 1.00 1.84
C ILE A 102 -10.62 1.38 0.37
N ALA A 103 -9.55 1.08 -0.37
CA ALA A 103 -9.48 1.39 -1.80
C ALA A 103 -10.56 0.64 -2.60
N GLY A 104 -10.79 -0.64 -2.29
CA GLY A 104 -11.83 -1.43 -2.95
C GLY A 104 -13.24 -0.93 -2.64
N TYR A 105 -13.54 -0.64 -1.37
CA TYR A 105 -14.86 -0.13 -0.98
C TYR A 105 -15.12 1.26 -1.54
N LEU A 106 -14.11 2.13 -1.53
CA LEU A 106 -14.22 3.45 -2.09
C LEU A 106 -14.55 3.37 -3.59
N PHE A 107 -13.87 2.53 -4.35
CA PHE A 107 -14.20 2.31 -5.76
C PHE A 107 -15.65 1.85 -5.96
N ILE A 108 -16.12 0.90 -5.15
CA ILE A 108 -17.51 0.40 -5.22
C ILE A 108 -18.50 1.54 -4.95
N VAL A 109 -18.27 2.35 -3.90
CA VAL A 109 -19.13 3.48 -3.53
C VAL A 109 -19.14 4.53 -4.64
N LEU A 110 -17.97 4.93 -5.14
CA LEU A 110 -17.87 5.94 -6.19
C LEU A 110 -18.52 5.47 -7.50
N ASN A 111 -18.42 4.19 -7.83
CA ASN A 111 -19.09 3.61 -8.99
C ASN A 111 -20.62 3.56 -8.80
N LYS A 112 -21.11 3.28 -7.58
CA LYS A 112 -22.55 3.39 -7.24
C LYS A 112 -23.07 4.82 -7.36
N LEU A 113 -22.24 5.82 -7.06
CA LEU A 113 -22.53 7.24 -7.27
C LEU A 113 -22.43 7.67 -8.75
N LYS A 114 -22.26 6.74 -9.68
CA LYS A 114 -22.18 6.96 -11.14
C LYS A 114 -21.05 7.91 -11.57
N LEU A 115 -19.98 8.01 -10.77
CA LEU A 115 -18.78 8.71 -11.19
C LEU A 115 -18.10 7.98 -12.35
N LYS A 116 -17.40 8.73 -13.21
CA LYS A 116 -16.59 8.14 -14.27
C LYS A 116 -15.58 7.16 -13.65
N LYS A 117 -15.47 5.94 -14.19
CA LYS A 117 -14.58 4.89 -13.67
C LYS A 117 -13.15 5.37 -13.47
N THR A 118 -12.61 6.17 -14.41
CA THR A 118 -11.29 6.79 -14.30
C THR A 118 -11.15 7.64 -13.04
N ILE A 119 -12.17 8.45 -12.71
CA ILE A 119 -12.18 9.31 -11.52
C ILE A 119 -12.32 8.45 -10.26
N ALA A 120 -13.20 7.44 -10.29
CA ALA A 120 -13.34 6.51 -9.16
C ALA A 120 -12.04 5.77 -8.85
N MET A 121 -11.32 5.31 -9.87
CA MET A 121 -10.00 4.67 -9.76
C MET A 121 -8.92 5.64 -9.28
N PHE A 122 -8.91 6.87 -9.80
CA PHE A 122 -8.00 7.94 -9.36
C PHE A 122 -8.17 8.24 -7.86
N LEU A 123 -9.40 8.46 -7.41
CA LEU A 123 -9.71 8.73 -6.00
C LEU A 123 -9.39 7.52 -5.10
N SER A 124 -9.60 6.30 -5.60
CA SER A 124 -9.24 5.08 -4.87
C SER A 124 -7.72 4.95 -4.70
N GLY A 125 -6.93 5.30 -5.73
CA GLY A 125 -5.48 5.43 -5.67
C GLY A 125 -5.02 6.45 -4.63
N LEU A 126 -5.61 7.65 -4.69
CA LEU A 126 -5.30 8.75 -3.80
C LEU A 126 -5.58 8.40 -2.33
N ILE A 127 -6.80 7.98 -2.02
CA ILE A 127 -7.21 7.67 -0.64
C ILE A 127 -6.52 6.40 -0.13
N GLY A 128 -6.28 5.41 -0.99
CA GLY A 128 -5.54 4.20 -0.62
C GLY A 128 -4.11 4.52 -0.14
N ALA A 129 -3.37 5.33 -0.88
CA ALA A 129 -2.00 5.72 -0.52
C ALA A 129 -1.97 6.60 0.75
N LEU A 130 -2.87 7.58 0.85
CA LEU A 130 -2.97 8.42 2.04
C LEU A 130 -3.33 7.59 3.28
N THR A 131 -4.24 6.62 3.15
CA THR A 131 -4.60 5.69 4.22
C THR A 131 -3.38 4.92 4.70
N ASN A 132 -2.53 4.42 3.79
CA ASN A 132 -1.31 3.71 4.18
C ASN A 132 -0.40 4.59 5.03
N THR A 133 -0.08 5.78 4.51
CA THR A 133 0.84 6.73 5.15
C THR A 133 0.31 7.14 6.53
N ILE A 134 -0.97 7.53 6.61
CA ILE A 134 -1.60 7.99 7.86
C ILE A 134 -1.65 6.86 8.89
N LEU A 135 -2.01 5.64 8.49
CA LEU A 135 -2.10 4.51 9.42
C LEU A 135 -0.73 4.08 9.93
N VAL A 136 0.26 3.95 9.04
CA VAL A 136 1.62 3.55 9.46
C VAL A 136 2.20 4.59 10.43
N LEU A 137 2.14 5.87 10.07
CA LEU A 137 2.74 6.94 10.88
C LEU A 137 1.92 7.22 12.14
N GLY A 138 0.60 7.06 12.10
CA GLY A 138 -0.28 7.13 13.27
C GLY A 138 -0.01 6.00 14.27
N LEU A 139 0.20 4.77 13.79
CA LEU A 139 0.58 3.65 14.65
C LEU A 139 1.99 3.82 15.23
N ILE A 140 2.94 4.35 14.45
CA ILE A 140 4.28 4.70 14.97
C ILE A 140 4.16 5.74 16.09
N TYR A 141 3.32 6.77 15.91
CA TYR A 141 3.11 7.80 16.93
C TYR A 141 2.54 7.23 18.24
N ILE A 142 1.61 6.28 18.16
CA ILE A 142 0.97 5.66 19.33
C ILE A 142 1.90 4.64 20.00
N PHE A 143 2.50 3.73 19.24
CA PHE A 143 3.20 2.56 19.79
C PHE A 143 4.70 2.77 19.98
N TYR A 144 5.31 3.72 19.30
CA TYR A 144 6.77 3.88 19.23
C TYR A 144 7.27 5.24 19.70
N ARG A 145 6.61 5.82 20.71
CA ARG A 145 7.14 6.97 21.47
C ARG A 145 8.28 6.55 22.42
N THR A 146 9.23 5.78 21.91
CA THR A 146 10.38 5.24 22.64
C THR A 146 11.68 5.88 22.16
N PRO A 147 12.70 6.04 23.03
CA PRO A 147 13.99 6.66 22.67
C PRO A 147 14.69 5.97 21.49
N ALA A 148 14.59 4.65 21.36
CA ALA A 148 15.22 3.88 20.28
C ALA A 148 14.71 4.27 18.88
N VAL A 149 13.40 4.54 18.76
CA VAL A 149 12.80 4.96 17.49
C VAL A 149 13.10 6.43 17.20
N ALA A 150 13.11 7.29 18.22
CA ALA A 150 13.52 8.69 18.06
C ALA A 150 14.96 8.80 17.53
N HIS A 151 15.90 8.05 18.12
CA HIS A 151 17.29 8.05 17.68
C HIS A 151 17.48 7.52 16.26
N ALA A 152 16.73 6.50 15.85
CA ALA A 152 16.83 5.95 14.49
C ALA A 152 16.29 6.88 13.40
N TYR A 153 15.37 7.76 13.78
CA TYR A 153 14.89 8.85 12.95
C TYR A 153 15.77 10.11 13.04
N GLY A 154 16.90 10.06 13.76
CA GLY A 154 17.86 11.17 13.89
C GLY A 154 17.47 12.21 14.94
N VAL A 155 16.59 11.88 15.89
CA VAL A 155 16.04 12.80 16.89
C VAL A 155 16.42 12.37 18.30
N SER A 156 17.09 13.26 19.05
CA SER A 156 17.57 12.98 20.41
C SER A 156 16.47 12.91 21.48
N ASP A 157 15.30 13.52 21.23
CA ASP A 157 14.17 13.54 22.19
C ASP A 157 12.87 13.05 21.52
N PRO A 158 12.20 12.01 22.07
CA PRO A 158 10.90 11.50 21.61
C PRO A 158 9.80 12.55 21.46
N LYS A 159 9.93 13.73 22.08
CA LYS A 159 8.98 14.84 21.94
C LYS A 159 8.93 15.41 20.52
N TYR A 160 10.01 15.36 19.75
CA TYR A 160 10.04 15.89 18.37
C TYR A 160 9.66 14.84 17.31
N LEU A 161 9.46 13.57 17.71
CA LEU A 161 9.06 12.48 16.82
C LEU A 161 7.77 12.83 16.04
N GLY A 162 6.79 13.46 16.69
CA GLY A 162 5.54 13.85 16.04
C GLY A 162 5.72 14.87 14.91
N GLY A 163 6.60 15.86 15.10
CA GLY A 163 6.90 16.86 14.07
C GLY A 163 7.63 16.26 12.87
N LEU A 164 8.55 15.34 13.12
CA LEU A 164 9.24 14.62 12.05
C LEU A 164 8.31 13.67 11.29
N LEU A 165 7.44 12.93 11.98
CA LEU A 165 6.46 12.07 11.31
C LEU A 165 5.51 12.88 10.42
N LEU A 166 5.10 14.09 10.85
CA LEU A 166 4.35 15.02 9.99
C LEU A 166 5.14 15.46 8.77
N LEU A 167 6.44 15.71 8.91
CA LEU A 167 7.31 15.99 7.76
C LEU A 167 7.38 14.81 6.81
N VAL A 168 7.51 13.58 7.31
CA VAL A 168 7.51 12.34 6.51
C VAL A 168 6.19 12.14 5.77
N ILE A 169 5.04 12.46 6.39
CA ILE A 169 3.73 12.49 5.71
C ILE A 169 3.78 13.45 4.52
N ALA A 170 4.30 14.66 4.71
CA ALA A 170 4.34 15.68 3.66
C ALA A 170 5.31 15.31 2.53
N THR A 171 6.49 14.76 2.86
CA THR A 171 7.54 14.51 1.87
C THR A 171 7.40 13.19 1.13
N ASN A 172 6.87 12.13 1.74
CA ASN A 172 6.64 10.85 1.07
C ASN A 172 5.19 10.61 0.71
N GLY A 173 4.27 10.95 1.62
CA GLY A 173 2.85 10.68 1.42
C GLY A 173 2.27 11.41 0.21
N ILE A 174 2.72 12.64 -0.06
CA ILE A 174 2.26 13.42 -1.23
C ILE A 174 2.74 12.78 -2.55
N PRO A 175 4.05 12.53 -2.77
CA PRO A 175 4.49 11.84 -3.99
C PRO A 175 3.85 10.46 -4.17
N GLU A 176 3.75 9.66 -3.11
CA GLU A 176 3.11 8.36 -3.15
C GLU A 176 1.63 8.43 -3.55
N ALA A 177 0.91 9.39 -2.98
CA ALA A 177 -0.49 9.65 -3.29
C ALA A 177 -0.71 10.07 -4.74
N ILE A 178 0.14 10.98 -5.25
CA ILE A 178 0.08 11.43 -6.64
C ILE A 178 0.37 10.25 -7.57
N LEU A 179 1.47 9.52 -7.34
CA LEU A 179 1.84 8.36 -8.15
C LEU A 179 0.73 7.31 -8.16
N SER A 180 0.19 6.97 -6.99
CA SER A 180 -0.89 5.99 -6.86
C SER A 180 -2.16 6.45 -7.56
N SER A 181 -2.52 7.74 -7.45
CA SER A 181 -3.71 8.30 -8.10
C SER A 181 -3.63 8.27 -9.63
N ILE A 182 -2.45 8.45 -10.21
CA ILE A 182 -2.23 8.46 -11.66
C ILE A 182 -2.10 7.03 -12.21
N ILE A 183 -1.29 6.19 -11.55
CA ILE A 183 -0.96 4.86 -12.06
C ILE A 183 -2.16 3.91 -11.93
N THR A 184 -2.94 4.03 -10.85
CA THR A 184 -4.12 3.16 -10.63
C THR A 184 -5.05 3.15 -11.84
N PRO A 185 -5.64 4.27 -12.30
CA PRO A 185 -6.55 4.25 -13.45
C PRO A 185 -5.88 3.81 -14.75
N ILE A 186 -4.59 4.12 -14.97
CA ILE A 186 -3.86 3.74 -16.19
C ILE A 186 -3.83 2.21 -16.33
N ILE A 187 -3.61 1.49 -15.22
CA ILE A 187 -3.51 0.03 -15.24
C ILE A 187 -4.89 -0.62 -15.03
N SER A 188 -5.70 -0.11 -14.11
CA SER A 188 -6.96 -0.75 -13.74
C SER A 188 -8.05 -0.60 -14.80
N LEU A 189 -8.10 0.49 -15.57
CA LEU A 189 -9.09 0.66 -16.64
C LEU A 189 -9.00 -0.41 -17.74
N PRO A 190 -7.84 -0.64 -18.39
CA PRO A 190 -7.74 -1.68 -19.42
C PRO A 190 -7.95 -3.07 -18.84
N LEU A 191 -7.44 -3.33 -17.64
CA LEU A 191 -7.60 -4.63 -16.97
C LEU A 191 -9.06 -4.92 -16.63
N GLU A 192 -9.78 -3.96 -16.04
CA GLU A 192 -11.20 -4.10 -15.70
C GLU A 192 -12.07 -4.22 -16.97
N ARG A 193 -11.71 -3.52 -18.06
CA ARG A 193 -12.39 -3.65 -19.35
C ARG A 193 -12.19 -5.05 -19.95
N TYR A 194 -10.98 -5.57 -19.94
CA TYR A 194 -10.69 -6.93 -20.44
C TYR A 194 -11.49 -7.97 -19.67
N LEU A 195 -11.48 -7.89 -18.33
CA LEU A 195 -12.21 -8.82 -17.46
C LEU A 195 -13.73 -8.71 -17.56
N ASN A 196 -14.26 -7.54 -17.93
CA ASN A 196 -15.69 -7.34 -18.15
C ASN A 196 -16.12 -7.55 -19.60
N LYS A 197 -15.19 -7.62 -20.57
CA LYS A 197 -15.51 -7.86 -22.00
C LYS A 197 -16.07 -9.27 -22.25
N ASP A 198 -15.87 -10.17 -21.29
CA ASP A 198 -16.38 -11.53 -21.24
C ASP A 198 -17.76 -11.65 -20.54
N LYS A 199 -18.38 -10.53 -20.14
CA LYS A 199 -19.76 -10.46 -19.63
C LYS A 199 -20.72 -10.07 -20.73
#